data_AF-A0A7S0XQ64-F1
#
_entry.id   AF-A0A7S0XQ64-F1
#
_cell.length_a   1.000
_cell.length_b   1.000
_cell.length_c   1.000
_cell.angle_alpha   90.00
_cell.angle_beta   90.00
_cell.angle_gamma   90.00
#
_symmetry.space_group_name_H-M   'P 1'
#
loop_
_entity.id
_entity.type
_entity.pdbx_description
1 polymer ?
#
loop_
_entity_poly.entity_id
_entity_poly.type
_entity_poly.pdbx_seq_one_letter_code
_entity_poly.pdbx_strand_id
1 'polypeptide(L)'
;GDPRYVVCMHCSDGTTRSGVMSCAWILHCGHRVAASDALDLFAHRRSGTNQKRFDGALTHGVDSPAGVRALYNLEKLLYTNMPLTYHERILSSVKVDGLTSTGSYSLSILCDRTAVFDSFDTGRATQGTSAG
;
A
#
# COMPACT_ATOMS: atom_id res chain seq x y z
N GLY A 1 -6.42 -24.62 16.62
CA GLY A 1 -6.28 -25.31 15.33
C GLY A 1 -5.30 -26.46 15.46
N ASP A 2 -5.34 -27.44 14.56
CA ASP A 2 -4.35 -28.52 14.51
C ASP A 2 -2.97 -27.93 14.13
N PRO A 3 -1.89 -28.21 14.89
CA PRO A 3 -0.55 -27.68 14.62
C PRO A 3 0.07 -28.16 13.30
N ARG A 4 -0.54 -29.16 12.64
CA ARG A 4 -0.06 -29.71 11.37
C ARG A 4 -0.59 -28.96 10.14
N TYR A 5 -1.55 -28.05 10.32
CA TYR A 5 -2.11 -27.33 9.19
C TYR A 5 -1.10 -26.32 8.61
N VAL A 6 -0.94 -26.36 7.29
CA VAL A 6 -0.05 -25.49 6.53
C VAL A 6 -0.89 -24.58 5.65
N VAL A 7 -0.61 -23.28 5.70
CA VAL A 7 -1.24 -22.26 4.84
C VAL A 7 -0.29 -21.91 3.72
N CYS A 8 -0.75 -22.00 2.47
CA CYS A 8 -0.02 -21.58 1.29
C CYS A 8 -0.67 -20.32 0.70
N MET A 9 0.12 -19.27 0.47
CA MET A 9 -0.35 -18.01 -0.13
C MET A 9 0.44 -17.73 -1.41
N HIS A 10 -0.26 -17.61 -2.54
CA HIS A 10 0.38 -17.36 -3.83
C HIS A 10 -0.36 -16.28 -4.64
N CYS A 11 0.41 -15.56 -5.44
CA CYS A 11 -0.06 -14.73 -6.54
C CYS A 11 0.76 -15.13 -7.78
N SER A 12 0.83 -14.26 -8.79
CA SER A 12 1.56 -14.58 -10.03
C SER A 12 3.07 -14.81 -9.79
N ASP A 13 3.74 -13.88 -9.11
CA ASP A 13 5.18 -13.90 -8.80
C ASP A 13 5.47 -14.12 -7.30
N GLY A 14 4.41 -14.27 -6.50
CA GLY A 14 4.45 -14.40 -5.05
C GLY A 14 4.98 -13.17 -4.30
N THR A 15 5.21 -12.02 -4.94
CA THR A 15 5.89 -10.87 -4.30
C THR A 15 4.90 -10.05 -3.46
N THR A 16 4.11 -9.21 -4.12
CA THR A 16 3.45 -8.06 -3.52
C THR A 16 2.17 -8.50 -2.81
N ARG A 17 1.25 -9.12 -3.55
CA ARG A 17 -0.05 -9.53 -2.99
C ARG A 17 0.10 -10.67 -1.98
N SER A 18 0.90 -11.68 -2.32
CA SER A 18 1.25 -12.76 -1.39
C SER A 18 1.98 -12.24 -0.16
N GLY A 19 2.93 -11.32 -0.32
CA GLY A 19 3.68 -10.77 0.81
C GLY A 19 2.80 -9.97 1.75
N VAL A 20 1.90 -9.13 1.22
CA VAL A 20 0.92 -8.40 2.05
C VAL A 20 0.06 -9.38 2.85
N MET A 21 -0.51 -10.41 2.22
CA MET A 21 -1.33 -11.39 2.93
C MET A 21 -0.53 -12.22 3.94
N SER A 22 0.72 -12.55 3.64
CA SER A 22 1.61 -13.29 4.55
C SER A 22 1.96 -12.44 5.78
N CYS A 23 2.26 -11.16 5.59
CA CYS A 23 2.50 -10.22 6.68
C CYS A 23 1.24 -10.02 7.53
N ALA A 24 0.07 -9.89 6.89
CA ALA A 24 -1.21 -9.79 7.58
C ALA A 24 -1.48 -11.03 8.45
N TRP A 25 -1.14 -12.23 7.96
CA TRP A 25 -1.24 -13.46 8.74
C TRP A 25 -0.26 -13.48 9.92
N ILE A 26 1.00 -13.08 9.72
CA ILE A 26 2.01 -12.97 10.78
C ILE A 26 1.53 -12.03 11.90
N LEU A 27 0.94 -10.89 11.51
CA LEU A 27 0.32 -9.95 12.45
C LEU A 27 -0.88 -10.59 13.14
N HIS A 28 -1.81 -11.21 12.42
CA HIS A 28 -3.00 -11.82 12.99
C HIS A 28 -2.70 -12.93 14.00
N CYS A 29 -1.63 -13.71 13.77
CA CYS A 29 -1.18 -14.75 14.68
C CYS A 29 -0.42 -14.23 15.92
N GLY A 30 -0.16 -12.92 16.03
CA GLY A 30 0.64 -12.35 17.13
C GLY A 30 2.13 -12.69 17.05
N HIS A 31 2.63 -13.22 15.93
CA HIS A 31 4.05 -13.53 15.78
C HIS A 31 4.89 -12.25 15.67
N ARG A 32 4.32 -11.20 15.08
CA ARG A 32 4.81 -9.81 15.14
C ARG A 32 3.65 -8.89 15.48
N VAL A 33 3.96 -7.78 16.13
CA VAL A 33 2.96 -6.76 16.51
C VAL A 33 3.03 -5.56 15.58
N ALA A 34 4.25 -5.15 15.18
CA ALA A 34 4.47 -4.06 14.24
C ALA A 34 4.43 -4.55 12.78
N ALA A 35 3.77 -3.78 11.90
CA ALA A 35 3.72 -4.07 10.47
C ALA A 35 5.11 -4.03 9.81
N SER A 36 6.00 -3.14 10.27
CA SER A 36 7.41 -3.08 9.83
C SER A 36 8.12 -4.40 10.05
N ASP A 37 8.01 -4.98 11.26
CA ASP A 37 8.73 -6.21 11.61
C ASP A 37 8.22 -7.42 10.81
N ALA A 38 6.92 -7.42 10.47
CA ALA A 38 6.33 -8.44 9.62
C ALA A 38 6.85 -8.35 8.18
N LEU A 39 6.98 -7.12 7.64
CA LEU A 39 7.55 -6.86 6.31
C LEU A 39 9.03 -7.25 6.25
N ASP A 40 9.81 -6.85 7.25
CA ASP A 40 11.22 -7.22 7.40
C ASP A 40 11.40 -8.74 7.43
N LEU A 41 10.60 -9.41 8.26
CA LEU A 41 10.63 -10.87 8.38
C LEU A 41 10.29 -11.55 7.04
N PHE A 42 9.24 -11.11 6.36
CA PHE A 42 8.85 -11.68 5.07
C PHE A 42 9.95 -11.52 4.04
N ALA A 43 10.53 -10.32 3.93
CA ALA A 43 11.58 -10.04 2.97
C ALA A 43 12.86 -10.84 3.25
N HIS A 44 13.26 -10.90 4.52
CA HIS A 44 14.41 -11.70 4.94
C HIS A 44 14.21 -13.19 4.58
N ARG A 45 13.00 -13.71 4.76
CA ARG A 45 12.67 -15.11 4.44
C ARG A 45 12.56 -15.37 2.94
N ARG A 46 12.05 -14.41 2.18
CA ARG A 46 11.84 -14.53 0.73
C ARG A 46 13.13 -14.35 -0.07
N SER A 47 13.91 -13.32 0.25
CA SER A 47 15.07 -12.88 -0.54
C SER A 47 16.42 -13.37 0.00
N GLY A 48 16.43 -13.99 1.18
CA GLY A 48 17.66 -14.42 1.86
C GLY A 48 18.45 -13.25 2.46
N THR A 49 19.45 -13.56 3.27
CA THR A 49 20.24 -12.64 4.11
C THR A 49 21.06 -11.56 3.37
N ASN A 50 21.08 -11.54 2.03
CA ASN A 50 22.11 -10.83 1.27
C ASN A 50 21.62 -9.84 0.19
N GLN A 51 20.33 -9.52 0.11
CA GLN A 51 19.87 -8.42 -0.77
C GLN A 51 19.77 -7.09 -0.03
N LYS A 52 20.93 -6.52 0.31
CA LYS A 52 21.05 -5.07 0.49
C LYS A 52 21.09 -4.42 -0.89
N ARG A 53 20.20 -3.46 -1.16
CA ARG A 53 20.47 -2.48 -2.22
C ARG A 53 21.52 -1.46 -1.72
N PHE A 54 22.14 -0.80 -2.69
CA PHE A 54 23.25 0.17 -2.56
C PHE A 54 22.90 1.42 -1.70
N ASP A 55 21.64 1.58 -1.31
CA ASP A 55 21.05 2.70 -0.58
C ASP A 55 20.68 2.37 0.88
N GLY A 56 20.88 1.13 1.34
CA GLY A 56 20.64 0.72 2.72
C GLY A 56 19.16 0.57 3.11
N ALA A 57 18.22 0.81 2.19
CA ALA A 57 16.79 0.59 2.42
C ALA A 57 16.42 -0.84 2.02
N LEU A 58 15.85 -1.61 2.96
CA LEU A 58 15.19 -2.88 2.64
C LEU A 58 13.91 -2.54 1.88
N THR A 59 13.99 -2.44 0.55
CA THR A 59 12.77 -2.48 -0.27
C THR A 59 12.47 -3.95 -0.52
N HIS A 60 11.55 -4.46 0.28
CA HIS A 60 11.17 -5.85 0.46
C HIS A 60 10.57 -6.54 -0.77
N GLY A 61 10.40 -5.86 -1.90
CA GLY A 61 9.64 -6.39 -3.05
C GLY A 61 8.16 -6.65 -2.72
N VAL A 62 7.71 -6.26 -1.52
CA VAL A 62 6.32 -6.25 -1.05
C VAL A 62 5.73 -4.83 -1.12
N ASP A 63 6.52 -3.88 -1.59
CA ASP A 63 6.36 -2.45 -1.34
C ASP A 63 5.47 -1.76 -2.37
N SER A 64 4.28 -2.31 -2.59
CA SER A 64 3.20 -1.40 -2.99
C SER A 64 2.93 -0.49 -1.80
N PRO A 65 3.06 0.85 -1.93
CA PRO A 65 2.74 1.76 -0.83
C PRO A 65 1.30 1.55 -0.32
N ALA A 66 0.38 1.12 -1.19
CA ALA A 66 -0.98 0.77 -0.79
C ALA A 66 -1.05 -0.50 0.06
N GLY A 67 -0.27 -1.53 -0.28
CA GLY A 67 -0.18 -2.77 0.51
C GLY A 67 0.40 -2.53 1.90
N VAL A 68 1.48 -1.75 1.98
CA VAL A 68 2.11 -1.35 3.25
C VAL A 68 1.12 -0.57 4.12
N ARG A 69 0.40 0.40 3.54
CA ARG A 69 -0.66 1.14 4.28
C ARG A 69 -1.74 0.21 4.83
N ALA A 70 -2.15 -0.81 4.08
CA ALA A 70 -3.15 -1.77 4.55
C ALA A 70 -2.67 -2.55 5.79
N LEU A 71 -1.38 -2.93 5.83
CA LEU A 71 -0.79 -3.60 6.99
C LEU A 71 -0.75 -2.71 8.23
N TYR A 72 -0.37 -1.44 8.08
CA TYR A 72 -0.42 -0.48 9.20
C TYR A 72 -1.85 -0.24 9.71
N ASN A 73 -2.84 -0.25 8.82
CA ASN A 73 -4.25 -0.18 9.23
C ASN A 73 -4.67 -1.44 10.00
N LEU A 74 -4.22 -2.61 9.57
CA LEU A 74 -4.47 -3.88 10.27
C LEU A 74 -3.79 -3.91 11.65
N GLU A 75 -2.55 -3.47 11.75
CA GLU A 75 -1.83 -3.33 13.03
C GLU A 75 -2.63 -2.48 14.02
N LYS A 76 -3.12 -1.31 13.58
CA LYS A 76 -3.97 -0.44 14.42
C LYS A 76 -5.24 -1.17 14.88
N LEU A 77 -5.91 -1.86 13.95
CA LEU A 77 -7.12 -2.60 14.27
C LEU A 77 -6.87 -3.71 15.30
N LEU A 78 -5.76 -4.44 15.19
CA LEU A 78 -5.44 -5.57 16.06
C LEU A 78 -4.92 -5.13 17.43
N TYR A 79 -4.12 -4.05 17.50
CA TYR A 79 -3.27 -3.79 18.66
C TYR A 79 -3.45 -2.43 19.33
N THR A 80 -4.14 -1.47 18.72
CA THR A 80 -4.30 -0.13 19.31
C THR A 80 -5.72 0.16 19.79
N ASN A 81 -6.63 -0.82 19.77
CA ASN A 81 -8.06 -0.65 20.07
C ASN A 81 -8.71 0.52 19.30
N MET A 82 -8.11 0.92 18.17
CA MET A 82 -8.64 1.98 17.33
C MET A 82 -9.50 1.34 16.23
N PRO A 83 -10.84 1.51 16.28
CA PRO A 83 -11.70 1.00 15.22
C PRO A 83 -11.36 1.71 13.91
N LEU A 84 -11.28 0.93 12.82
CA LEU A 84 -11.22 1.49 11.46
C LEU A 84 -12.56 2.13 11.13
N THR A 85 -12.72 3.39 11.54
CA THR A 85 -13.93 4.15 11.33
C THR A 85 -13.80 4.88 10.00
N TYR A 86 -14.60 4.45 9.02
CA TYR A 86 -14.68 5.14 7.73
C TYR A 86 -15.68 6.27 7.86
N HIS A 87 -15.22 7.50 7.72
CA HIS A 87 -16.07 8.67 7.64
C HIS A 87 -16.32 9.00 6.18
N GLU A 88 -17.58 9.23 5.82
CA GLU A 88 -17.90 9.87 4.55
C GLU A 88 -17.25 11.27 4.53
N ARG A 89 -16.53 11.56 3.46
CA ARG A 89 -15.85 12.84 3.27
C ARG A 89 -16.08 13.31 1.84
N ILE A 90 -16.21 14.62 1.70
CA ILE A 90 -16.25 15.28 0.40
C ILE A 90 -14.82 15.60 -0.01
N LEU A 91 -14.33 14.97 -1.08
CA LEU A 91 -13.07 15.35 -1.70
C LEU A 91 -13.31 16.60 -2.56
N SER A 92 -12.91 17.76 -2.07
CA SER A 92 -13.17 19.05 -2.71
C SER A 92 -12.11 19.48 -3.72
N SER A 93 -10.85 19.10 -3.50
CA SER A 93 -9.75 19.43 -4.39
C SER A 93 -8.60 18.43 -4.27
N VAL A 94 -7.84 18.29 -5.37
CA VAL A 94 -6.59 17.52 -5.43
C VAL A 94 -5.53 18.43 -6.02
N LYS A 95 -4.39 18.55 -5.33
CA LYS A 95 -3.22 19.27 -5.83
C LYS A 95 -2.14 18.26 -6.16
N VAL A 96 -1.54 18.39 -7.34
CA VAL A 96 -0.42 17.55 -7.78
C VAL A 96 0.78 18.45 -8.03
N ASP A 97 1.82 18.27 -7.23
CA ASP A 97 3.09 18.97 -7.35
C ASP A 97 4.09 18.12 -8.17
N GLY A 98 5.11 18.78 -8.75
CA GLY A 98 6.20 18.08 -9.44
C GLY A 98 5.87 17.57 -10.85
N LEU A 99 4.83 18.11 -11.50
CA LEU A 99 4.52 17.80 -12.90
C LEU A 99 5.58 18.39 -13.83
N THR A 100 5.95 17.65 -14.87
CA THR A 100 6.86 18.13 -15.90
C THR A 100 6.06 18.90 -16.96
N SER A 101 6.68 19.93 -17.54
CA SER A 101 6.02 20.81 -18.52
C SER A 101 5.68 20.12 -19.85
N THR A 102 6.23 18.95 -20.11
CA THR A 102 6.04 18.19 -21.36
C THR A 102 5.01 17.07 -21.26
N GLY A 103 4.42 16.84 -20.08
CA GLY A 103 3.47 15.75 -19.86
C GLY A 103 2.02 16.13 -20.16
N SER A 104 1.24 15.15 -20.61
CA SER A 104 -0.22 15.20 -20.58
C SER A 104 -0.70 14.38 -19.39
N TYR A 105 -1.52 14.99 -18.53
CA TYR A 105 -1.94 14.38 -17.27
C TYR A 105 -3.47 14.37 -17.18
N SER A 106 -3.99 13.31 -16.59
CA SER A 106 -5.40 13.18 -16.22
C SER A 106 -5.50 12.59 -14.82
N LEU A 107 -6.59 12.90 -14.15
CA LEU A 107 -6.92 12.38 -12.83
C LEU A 107 -8.27 11.66 -12.91
N SER A 108 -8.27 10.41 -12.50
CA SER A 108 -9.47 9.62 -12.29
C SER A 108 -9.54 9.13 -10.85
N ILE A 109 -10.74 9.15 -10.27
CA ILE A 109 -11.01 8.66 -8.92
C ILE A 109 -11.91 7.44 -9.07
N LEU A 110 -11.50 6.34 -8.46
CA LEU A 110 -12.25 5.09 -8.47
C LEU A 110 -12.73 4.74 -7.06
N CYS A 111 -13.96 4.28 -6.96
CA CYS A 111 -14.52 3.63 -5.78
C CYS A 111 -14.91 2.19 -6.17
N ASP A 112 -14.33 1.20 -5.51
CA ASP A 112 -14.58 -0.22 -5.81
C ASP A 112 -14.50 -0.59 -7.30
N ARG A 113 -13.47 -0.06 -7.97
CA ARG A 113 -13.20 -0.21 -9.42
C ARG A 113 -14.17 0.53 -10.34
N THR A 114 -15.13 1.28 -9.80
CA THR A 114 -16.03 2.15 -10.58
C THR A 114 -15.45 3.56 -10.61
N ALA A 115 -15.28 4.14 -11.80
CA ALA A 115 -14.90 5.54 -11.93
C ALA A 115 -16.03 6.43 -11.38
N VAL A 116 -15.71 7.26 -10.40
CA VAL A 116 -16.65 8.22 -9.78
C VAL A 116 -16.33 9.67 -10.16
N PHE A 117 -15.15 9.90 -10.73
CA PHE A 117 -14.73 11.19 -11.28
C PHE A 117 -13.66 10.97 -12.34
N ASP A 118 -13.74 11.72 -13.43
CA ASP A 118 -12.67 11.87 -14.41
C ASP A 118 -12.46 13.35 -14.74
N SER A 119 -11.20 13.78 -14.76
CA SER A 119 -10.81 15.14 -15.11
C SER A 119 -11.24 15.56 -16.52
N PHE A 120 -11.37 14.62 -17.46
CA PHE A 120 -11.79 14.94 -18.84
C PHE A 120 -13.28 15.32 -18.93
N ASP A 121 -14.13 14.77 -18.06
CA ASP A 121 -15.57 15.03 -18.07
C ASP A 121 -15.92 16.45 -17.59
N THR A 122 -14.99 17.11 -16.89
CA THR A 122 -15.25 18.41 -16.26
C THR A 122 -14.79 19.62 -17.07
N GLY A 123 -14.05 19.44 -18.17
CA GLY A 123 -13.54 20.54 -19.01
C GLY A 123 -12.67 21.57 -18.26
N ARG A 124 -12.26 21.27 -17.02
CA ARG A 124 -11.57 22.18 -16.09
C ARG A 124 -10.21 21.62 -15.70
N ALA A 125 -9.35 21.36 -16.68
CA ALA A 125 -7.93 21.26 -16.44
C ALA A 125 -7.36 22.69 -16.32
N THR A 126 -7.41 23.30 -15.14
CA THR A 126 -6.72 24.58 -14.91
C THR A 126 -5.22 24.30 -14.87
N GLN A 127 -4.49 24.72 -15.90
CA GLN A 127 -3.02 24.72 -15.88
C GLN A 127 -2.54 25.53 -14.68
N GLY A 128 -1.70 24.92 -13.85
CA GLY A 128 -1.07 25.61 -12.74
C GLY A 128 -0.18 26.73 -13.26
N THR A 129 -0.53 27.99 -12.96
CA THR A 129 0.34 29.13 -13.19
C THR A 129 1.55 29.01 -12.26
N SER A 130 2.73 28.79 -12.83
CA SER A 130 3.99 28.96 -12.14
C SER A 130 4.19 30.44 -11.82
N ALA A 131 4.02 30.83 -10.56
CA ALA A 131 4.57 32.09 -10.07
C ALA A 131 6.07 31.88 -9.86
N GLY A 132 6.88 32.68 -10.58
CA GLY A 132 8.33 32.76 -10.41
C GLY A 132 8.73 33.55 -9.17
#